data_AF-A0A3M2D0Y0-F1
#
_entry.id   AF-A0A3M2D0Y0-F1
#
_cell.length_a   1.000
_cell.length_b   1.000
_cell.length_c   1.000
_cell.angle_alpha   90.00
_cell.angle_beta   90.00
_cell.angle_gamma   90.00
#
_symmetry.space_group_name_H-M   'P 1'
#
loop_
_entity.id
_entity.type
_entity.pdbx_description
1 polymer ?
#
loop_
_entity_poly.entity_id
_entity_poly.type
_entity_poly.pdbx_seq_one_letter_code
_entity_poly.pdbx_strand_id
1 'polypeptide(L)' 'GTNGQTYDFTITTYNTSEGNFTYTMSGLPSGLSLSQTVSGSTVTVKIAGTPTQTGSFNPVLTITSGTQTTTVNYSLVIQ' A
#
# COMPACT_ATOMS: atom_id res chain seq x y z
N GLY A 1 -15.58 -5.81 10.99
CA GLY A 1 -16.44 -4.97 10.14
C GLY A 1 -15.53 -4.08 9.32
N THR A 2 -15.77 -3.84 8.03
CA THR A 2 -17.03 -4.00 7.31
C THR A 2 -16.73 -4.17 5.81
N ASN A 3 -17.31 -5.17 5.16
CA ASN A 3 -17.47 -5.17 3.70
C ASN A 3 -18.08 -3.82 3.25
N GLY A 4 -17.50 -3.17 2.24
CA GLY A 4 -18.10 -1.98 1.64
C GLY A 4 -17.71 -0.62 2.24
N GLN A 5 -16.88 -0.58 3.31
CA GLN A 5 -16.34 0.69 3.82
C GLN A 5 -15.07 1.10 3.07
N THR A 6 -14.91 2.40 2.81
CA THR A 6 -13.67 2.94 2.24
C THR A 6 -12.51 2.66 3.20
N TYR A 7 -11.55 1.88 2.73
CA TYR A 7 -10.27 1.67 3.35
C TYR A 7 -9.32 2.76 2.87
N ASP A 8 -8.65 3.43 3.80
CA ASP A 8 -7.56 4.37 3.49
C ASP A 8 -6.50 4.19 4.58
N PHE A 9 -5.35 3.64 4.19
CA PHE A 9 -4.25 3.39 5.10
C PHE A 9 -2.94 3.88 4.48
N THR A 10 -2.35 4.89 5.11
CA THR A 10 -1.03 5.41 4.71
C THR A 10 0.05 4.47 5.23
N ILE A 11 0.82 3.88 4.31
CA ILE A 11 1.96 3.03 4.63
C ILE A 11 3.14 3.90 5.09
N THR A 12 3.46 4.93 4.30
CA THR A 12 4.58 5.82 4.59
C THR A 12 4.42 7.16 3.88
N THR A 13 5.11 8.16 4.41
CA THR A 13 5.30 9.47 3.81
C THR A 13 6.76 9.85 3.89
N TYR A 14 7.34 10.32 2.79
CA TYR A 14 8.75 10.72 2.73
C TYR A 14 8.92 11.90 1.77
N ASN A 15 10.05 12.59 1.86
CA ASN A 15 10.37 13.70 0.99
C ASN A 15 11.04 13.23 -0.31
N THR A 16 10.77 13.88 -1.44
CA THR A 16 11.39 13.54 -2.74
C THR A 16 12.92 13.70 -2.73
N SER A 17 13.48 14.48 -1.79
CA SER A 17 14.93 14.60 -1.58
C SER A 17 15.58 13.36 -0.97
N GLU A 18 14.81 12.46 -0.34
CA GLU A 18 15.32 11.22 0.25
C GLU A 18 15.64 10.16 -0.82
N GLY A 19 15.08 10.30 -2.03
CA GLY A 19 15.37 9.44 -3.17
C GLY A 19 14.14 9.00 -3.94
N ASN A 20 14.38 8.16 -4.96
CA ASN A 20 13.33 7.55 -5.76
C ASN A 20 13.07 6.12 -5.28
N PHE A 21 11.84 5.86 -4.86
CA PHE A 21 11.41 4.58 -4.36
C PHE A 21 10.21 4.11 -5.19
N THR A 22 10.24 2.86 -5.61
CA THR A 22 9.13 2.20 -6.28
C THR A 22 8.47 1.24 -5.31
N TYR A 23 7.17 1.41 -5.10
CA TYR A 23 6.37 0.55 -4.23
C TYR A 23 5.44 -0.29 -5.09
N THR A 24 5.48 -1.60 -4.88
CA THR A 24 4.56 -2.56 -5.50
C THR A 24 3.96 -3.44 -4.43
N MET A 25 2.72 -3.87 -4.61
CA MET A 25 2.06 -4.74 -3.66
C MET A 25 1.31 -5.85 -4.36
N SER A 26 1.46 -7.08 -3.86
CA SER A 26 0.73 -8.27 -4.32
C SER A 26 -0.14 -8.82 -3.19
N GLY A 27 -1.15 -9.63 -3.52
CA GLY A 27 -2.02 -10.27 -2.52
C GLY A 27 -3.02 -9.34 -1.84
N LEU A 28 -3.24 -8.13 -2.37
CA LEU A 28 -4.31 -7.25 -1.89
C LEU A 28 -5.70 -7.85 -2.17
N PRO A 29 -6.66 -7.69 -1.24
CA PRO A 29 -8.06 -8.02 -1.50
C PRO A 29 -8.60 -7.28 -2.72
N SER A 30 -9.56 -7.89 -3.42
CA SER A 30 -10.27 -7.24 -4.51
C SER A 30 -10.92 -5.93 -4.04
N GLY A 31 -10.74 -4.86 -4.82
CA GLY A 31 -11.24 -3.52 -4.50
C GLY A 31 -10.28 -2.65 -3.70
N LEU A 32 -9.15 -3.18 -3.23
CA LEU A 32 -8.03 -2.39 -2.71
C LEU A 32 -6.91 -2.26 -3.73
N SER A 33 -6.25 -1.10 -3.73
CA SER A 33 -5.07 -0.85 -4.54
C SER A 33 -4.03 -0.04 -3.78
N LEU A 34 -2.77 -0.25 -4.14
CA LEU A 34 -1.68 0.59 -3.70
C LEU A 34 -1.65 1.84 -4.58
N SER A 35 -1.54 3.01 -3.96
CA SER A 35 -1.39 4.29 -4.63
C SER A 35 -0.19 5.04 -4.06
N GLN A 36 0.55 5.70 -4.95
CA GLN A 36 1.64 6.60 -4.61
C GLN A 36 1.32 7.96 -5.21
N THR A 37 1.18 8.97 -4.36
CA THR A 37 0.87 10.34 -4.76
C THR A 37 2.01 11.26 -4.37
N VAL A 38 2.25 12.28 -5.18
CA VAL A 38 3.26 13.31 -4.91
C VAL A 38 2.55 14.65 -4.79
N SER A 39 2.75 15.34 -3.67
CA SER A 39 2.22 16.68 -3.44
C SER A 39 3.37 17.59 -2.99
N GLY A 40 3.80 18.48 -3.89
CA GLY A 40 5.03 19.26 -3.71
C GLY A 40 6.24 18.33 -3.58
N SER A 41 6.98 18.44 -2.47
CA SER A 41 8.12 17.57 -2.15
C SER A 41 7.75 16.36 -1.30
N THR A 42 6.47 16.14 -1.00
CA THR A 42 6.03 15.01 -0.16
C THR A 42 5.47 13.91 -1.04
N VAL A 43 5.98 12.70 -0.86
CA VAL A 43 5.44 11.47 -1.45
C VAL A 43 4.66 10.73 -0.37
N THR A 44 3.43 10.33 -0.70
CA THR A 44 2.57 9.53 0.17
C THR A 44 2.26 8.21 -0.52
N VAL A 45 2.54 7.11 0.17
CA VAL A 45 2.19 5.76 -0.30
C VAL A 45 1.10 5.21 0.60
N LYS A 46 -0.03 4.83 0.01
CA LYS A 46 -1.18 4.33 0.75
C LYS A 46 -1.90 3.20 0.04
N ILE A 47 -2.54 2.34 0.80
CA ILE A 47 -3.53 1.38 0.30
C ILE A 47 -4.89 2.03 0.46
N ALA A 48 -5.65 2.13 -0.62
CA ALA A 48 -6.98 2.70 -0.59
C ALA A 48 -7.95 1.91 -1.47
N GLY A 49 -9.25 2.10 -1.22
CA GLY A 49 -10.33 1.51 -2.00
C GLY A 49 -11.40 0.90 -1.12
N THR A 50 -12.25 0.06 -1.70
CA THR A 50 -13.35 -0.57 -0.97
C THR A 50 -13.23 -2.08 -1.16
N PRO A 51 -12.87 -2.85 -0.12
CA PRO A 51 -12.72 -4.29 -0.26
C PRO A 51 -14.09 -4.92 -0.54
N THR A 52 -14.14 -5.78 -1.56
CA THR A 52 -15.36 -6.46 -2.00
C THR A 52 -15.44 -7.91 -1.54
N GLN A 53 -14.40 -8.40 -0.84
CA GLN A 53 -14.30 -9.77 -0.37
C GLN A 53 -13.85 -9.80 1.10
N THR A 54 -14.58 -10.57 1.90
CA THR A 54 -14.18 -10.94 3.25
C THR A 54 -13.19 -12.08 3.26
N GLY A 55 -12.28 -12.05 4.23
CA GLY A 55 -11.24 -13.06 4.36
C GLY A 55 -10.00 -12.51 5.05
N SER A 56 -9.06 -13.42 5.30
CA SER A 56 -7.71 -13.05 5.72
C SER A 56 -6.80 -13.04 4.49
N PHE A 57 -6.13 -11.92 4.28
CA PHE A 57 -5.23 -11.67 3.17
C PHE A 57 -3.83 -11.36 3.71
N ASN A 58 -2.80 -11.81 3.01
CA ASN A 58 -1.41 -11.58 3.40
C ASN A 58 -0.70 -10.78 2.29
N PRO A 59 -1.01 -9.48 2.12
CA PRO A 59 -0.40 -8.70 1.07
C PRO A 59 1.10 -8.51 1.32
N VAL A 60 1.87 -8.50 0.24
CA VAL A 60 3.33 -8.39 0.27
C VAL A 60 3.72 -7.08 -0.40
N LEU A 61 4.28 -6.15 0.38
CA LEU A 61 4.86 -4.91 -0.12
C LEU A 61 6.28 -5.16 -0.57
N THR A 62 6.63 -4.73 -1.78
CA THR A 62 8.00 -4.70 -2.28
C THR A 62 8.41 -3.26 -2.55
N ILE A 63 9.50 -2.84 -1.92
CA ILE A 63 10.07 -1.49 -2.00
C ILE A 63 11.42 -1.63 -2.71
N THR A 64 11.58 -0.88 -3.80
CA THR A 64 12.83 -0.87 -4.58
C THR A 64 13.41 0.55 -4.60
N SER A 65 14.70 0.65 -4.28
CA SER A 65 15.50 1.87 -4.36
C SER A 65 16.80 1.57 -5.14
N GLY A 66 16.82 1.93 -6.41
CA GLY A 66 17.92 1.54 -7.31
C GLY A 66 18.05 0.02 -7.40
N THR A 67 19.18 -0.54 -6.95
CA THR A 67 19.44 -1.98 -6.93
C THR A 67 18.98 -2.67 -5.66
N GLN A 68 18.59 -1.92 -4.63
CA GLN A 68 18.18 -2.45 -3.34
C GLN A 68 16.68 -2.76 -3.36
N THR A 69 16.31 -3.97 -2.95
CA THR A 69 14.91 -4.39 -2.80
C THR A 69 14.67 -4.90 -1.40
N THR A 70 13.59 -4.45 -0.78
CA THR A 70 13.12 -4.91 0.54
C THR A 70 11.66 -5.32 0.44
N THR A 71 11.30 -6.38 1.16
CA THR A 71 9.94 -6.92 1.16
C THR A 71 9.38 -6.88 2.58
N VAL A 72 8.12 -6.46 2.70
CA VAL A 72 7.38 -6.40 3.97
C VAL A 72 6.08 -7.18 3.82
N ASN A 73 5.85 -8.13 4.72
CA ASN A 73 4.61 -8.91 4.75
C ASN A 73 3.59 -8.23 5.68
N TYR A 74 2.36 -8.09 5.21
CA TYR A 74 1.23 -7.55 5.97
C TYR A 74 0.21 -8.66 6.24
N SER A 75 -0.58 -8.47 7.30
CA SER A 75 -1.75 -9.29 7.59
C SER A 75 -2.98 -8.39 7.61
N LEU A 76 -3.95 -8.67 6.74
CA LEU A 76 -5.18 -7.89 6.59
C LEU A 76 -6.39 -8.81 6.74
N VAL A 77 -7.26 -8.50 7.69
CA VAL A 77 -8.50 -9.26 7.92
C VAL A 77 -9.68 -8.37 7.56
N ILE A 78 -10.44 -8.77 6.54
CA ILE A 78 -11.69 -8.12 6.12
C ILE A 78 -12.86 -8.94 6.65
N GLN A 79 -13.80 -8.27 7.34
CA GLN A 79 -14.98 -8.87 7.99
C GLN A 79 -16.25 -8.12 7.61
#